data_AF-X1Q7N9-F1
#
_entry.id   AF-X1Q7N9-F1
#
_cell.length_a   1.000
_cell.length_b   1.000
_cell.length_c   1.000
_cell.angle_alpha   90.00
_cell.angle_beta   90.00
_cell.angle_gamma   90.00
#
_symmetry.space_group_name_H-M   'P 1'
#
loop_
_entity.id
_entity.type
_entity.pdbx_description
1 polymer ?
#
loop_
_entity_poly.entity_id
_entity_poly.type
_entity_poly.pdbx_seq_one_letter_code
_entity_poly.pdbx_strand_id
1 'polypeptide(L)' 'MNKEQLIKLGSHTAKSGFQNEDDVINKFNNWETDEDAQKWLKIMGYDLREIEYIKAVKIS' A
#
# COMPACT_ATOMS: atom_id res chain seq x y z
N MET A 1 16.37 -26.94 1.82
CA MET A 1 15.23 -26.46 2.63
C MET A 1 14.26 -27.61 2.83
N ASN A 2 13.73 -27.80 4.04
CA ASN A 2 12.75 -28.85 4.32
C ASN A 2 11.31 -28.34 4.09
N LYS A 3 10.33 -29.27 4.11
CA LYS A 3 8.91 -28.96 3.87
C LYS A 3 8.35 -27.88 4.82
N GLU A 4 8.77 -27.88 6.07
CA GLU A 4 8.33 -26.88 7.07
C GLU A 4 8.87 -25.48 6.77
N GLN A 5 10.12 -25.38 6.29
CA GLN A 5 10.71 -24.12 5.84
C GLN A 5 9.99 -23.56 4.62
N LEU A 6 9.55 -24.39 3.68
CA LEU A 6 8.77 -23.97 2.51
C LEU A 6 7.38 -23.45 2.88
N ILE A 7 6.70 -24.09 3.84
CA ILE A 7 5.39 -23.63 4.35
C ILE A 7 5.53 -22.27 5.07
N LYS A 8 6.54 -22.12 5.93
CA LYS A 8 6.82 -20.85 6.61
C LYS A 8 7.17 -19.74 5.61
N LEU A 9 7.98 -20.06 4.59
CA LEU A 9 8.34 -19.10 3.54
C LEU A 9 7.10 -18.67 2.74
N GLY A 10 6.26 -19.60 2.30
CA GLY A 10 5.02 -19.27 1.57
C GLY A 10 4.06 -18.41 2.40
N SER A 11 3.90 -18.71 3.69
CA SER A 11 3.10 -17.89 4.61
C SER A 11 3.68 -16.49 4.79
N HIS A 12 5.00 -16.38 4.96
CA HIS A 12 5.68 -15.10 5.09
C HIS A 12 5.57 -14.27 3.80
N THR A 13 5.82 -14.88 2.63
CA THR A 13 5.72 -14.20 1.33
C THR A 13 4.31 -13.69 1.07
N ALA A 14 3.27 -14.49 1.35
CA ALA A 14 1.89 -14.03 1.22
C ALA A 14 1.60 -12.86 2.18
N LYS A 15 1.98 -12.98 3.46
CA LYS A 15 1.83 -11.90 4.45
C LYS A 15 2.58 -10.63 4.06
N SER A 16 3.79 -10.73 3.53
CA SER A 16 4.56 -9.58 3.05
C SER A 16 3.91 -8.92 1.84
N GLY A 17 3.30 -9.70 0.94
CA GLY A 17 2.47 -9.16 -0.14
C GLY A 17 1.26 -8.38 0.38
N PHE A 18 0.55 -8.92 1.38
CA PHE A 18 -0.59 -8.23 2.01
C PHE A 18 -0.18 -7.02 2.86
N GLN A 19 0.96 -7.08 3.56
CA GLN A 19 1.54 -5.93 4.27
C GLN A 19 1.84 -4.77 3.31
N ASN A 20 2.19 -5.09 2.05
CA ASN A 20 2.39 -4.07 1.03
C ASN A 20 1.07 -3.37 0.65
N GLU A 21 -0.06 -4.07 0.65
CA GLU A 21 -1.38 -3.45 0.40
C GLU A 21 -1.81 -2.56 1.56
N ASP A 22 -1.67 -3.04 2.80
CA ASP A 22 -2.04 -2.26 3.99
C ASP A 22 -1.13 -1.03 4.15
N ASP A 23 0.15 -1.13 3.80
CA ASP A 23 1.07 0.00 3.75
C ASP A 23 0.63 1.02 2.70
N VAL A 24 0.32 0.58 1.47
CA VAL A 24 -0.18 1.46 0.41
C VAL A 24 -1.50 2.13 0.81
N ILE A 25 -2.41 1.42 1.47
CA ILE A 25 -3.65 1.98 2.01
C ILE A 25 -3.34 3.09 3.04
N ASN A 26 -2.42 2.83 3.97
CA ASN A 26 -2.01 3.81 4.96
C ASN A 26 -1.35 5.04 4.32
N LYS A 27 -0.51 4.85 3.30
CA LYS A 27 0.11 5.96 2.56
C LYS A 27 -0.93 6.85 1.91
N PHE A 28 -1.90 6.28 1.19
CA PHE A 28 -2.97 7.06 0.55
C PHE A 28 -3.90 7.75 1.55
N ASN A 29 -4.23 7.09 2.67
CA ASN A 29 -5.04 7.72 3.73
C ASN A 29 -4.29 8.86 4.45
N ASN A 30 -2.96 8.88 4.40
CA ASN A 30 -2.10 9.93 4.95
C ASN A 30 -1.43 10.78 3.87
N TRP A 31 -2.03 10.88 2.68
CA TRP A 31 -1.41 11.51 1.51
C TRP A 31 -0.97 12.98 1.73
N GLU A 32 -1.58 13.70 2.68
CA GLU A 32 -1.19 15.07 3.02
C GLU A 32 0.26 15.17 3.54
N THR A 33 0.75 14.12 4.18
CA THR A 33 2.10 14.07 4.78
C THR A 33 2.98 12.98 4.19
N ASP A 34 2.43 12.01 3.46
CA ASP A 34 3.19 10.95 2.81
C ASP A 34 3.68 11.36 1.41
N GLU A 35 5.00 11.52 1.25
CA GLU A 35 5.59 11.95 -0.01
C GLU A 35 5.41 10.96 -1.16
N ASP A 36 5.34 9.65 -0.88
CA ASP A 36 5.19 8.64 -1.92
C ASP A 36 3.78 8.70 -2.49
N ALA A 37 2.77 8.79 -1.64
CA ALA A 37 1.38 9.00 -2.03
C ALA A 37 1.21 10.29 -2.87
N GLN A 38 1.84 11.40 -2.47
CA GLN A 38 1.82 12.65 -3.24
C GLN A 38 2.45 12.51 -4.63
N LYS A 39 3.57 11.79 -4.74
CA LYS A 39 4.22 11.51 -6.02
C LYS A 39 3.31 10.67 -6.91
N TRP A 40 2.70 9.62 -6.35
CA TRP A 40 1.76 8.78 -7.09
C TRP A 40 0.54 9.55 -7.59
N LEU A 41 -0.07 10.39 -6.75
CA LEU A 41 -1.21 11.23 -7.13
C LEU A 41 -0.86 12.17 -8.30
N LYS A 42 0.31 12.81 -8.24
CA LYS A 42 0.82 13.65 -9.34
C LYS A 42 1.07 12.85 -10.62
N ILE A 43 1.66 11.66 -10.52
CA ILE A 43 1.89 10.75 -11.67
C ILE A 43 0.55 10.33 -12.29
N MET A 44 -0.48 10.12 -11.47
CA MET A 44 -1.85 9.82 -11.91
C MET A 44 -2.59 11.06 -12.46
N GLY A 45 -2.00 12.26 -12.41
CA GLY A 45 -2.55 13.49 -12.98
C GLY A 45 -3.45 14.29 -12.05
N TYR A 46 -3.47 13.99 -10.74
CA TYR A 46 -4.21 14.80 -9.77
C TYR A 46 -3.40 16.04 -9.35
N ASP A 47 -4.08 17.19 -9.25
CA ASP A 47 -3.56 18.35 -8.53
C ASP A 47 -3.85 18.21 -7.04
N LEU A 48 -2.80 18.11 -6.23
CA LEU A 48 -2.91 17.97 -4.77
C LEU A 48 -3.71 19.10 -4.10
N ARG A 49 -3.79 20.28 -4.73
CA ARG A 49 -4.54 21.43 -4.19
C ARG A 49 -6.05 21.29 -4.38
N GLU A 50 -6.48 20.41 -5.28
CA GLU A 50 -7.89 20.16 -5.57
C GLU A 50 -8.43 18.93 -4.84
N ILE A 51 -7.56 18.14 -4.20
CA ILE A 51 -7.96 16.96 -3.44
C ILE A 51 -8.48 17.40 -2.08
N GLU A 52 -9.79 17.21 -1.87
CA GLU A 52 -10.43 17.47 -0.57
C GLU A 52 -10.20 16.31 0.42
N TYR A 53 -10.24 15.06 -0.06
CA TYR A 53 -10.13 13.87 0.78
C TYR A 53 -9.77 12.63 -0.04
N ILE A 54 -9.02 11.71 0.57
CA ILE A 54 -8.72 10.39 0.02
C ILE A 54 -9.09 9.31 1.03
N LYS A 55 -9.75 8.25 0.54
CA LYS A 55 -9.99 7.03 1.29
C LYS A 55 -9.55 5.82 0.49
N ALA A 56 -8.42 5.24 0.88
CA ALA A 56 -8.02 3.94 0.41
C ALA A 56 -8.69 2.84 1.25
N VAL A 57 -9.29 1.87 0.57
CA VAL A 57 -9.92 0.69 1.17
C VAL A 57 -9.44 -0.56 0.45
N LYS A 58 -9.30 -1.65 1.21
CA LYS A 58 -9.02 -2.96 0.65
C LYS A 58 -10.27 -3.53 0.00
N ILE A 59 -10.15 -4.02 -1.23
CA ILE A 59 -11.20 -4.78 -1.92
C ILE A 59 -10.93 -6.26 -1.66
N SER A 60 -11.96 -6.99 -1.22
CA SER A 60 -11.90 -8.43 -0.88
C SER A 60 -12.70 -9.27 -1.85
#